data_AF-A0A8T0G3E6-F1
#
_entry.id   AF-A0A8T0G3E6-F1
#
_cell.length_a   1.000
_cell.length_b   1.000
_cell.length_c   1.000
_cell.angle_alpha   90.00
_cell.angle_beta   90.00
_cell.angle_gamma   90.00
#
_symmetry.space_group_name_H-M   'P 1'
#
loop_
_entity.id
_entity.type
_entity.pdbx_description
1 polymer ?
#
loop_
_entity_poly.entity_id
_entity_poly.type
_entity_poly.pdbx_seq_one_letter_code
_entity_poly.pdbx_strand_id
1 'polypeptide(L)'
;MIRDDSLRGALQPSYSCPYRILQRLGKVFVLRMGTKEVPIIADHIKPACILSDDTPSSIAPVARPDLQRSRITNRSGRNVKFTNFSQA
;
A
#
# COMPACT_ATOMS: atom_id res chain seq x y z
N MET A 1 0.78 -8.20 -6.06
CA MET A 1 1.13 -8.49 -7.46
C MET A 1 2.63 -8.46 -7.60
N ILE A 2 3.20 -9.37 -8.38
CA ILE A 2 4.66 -9.51 -8.57
C ILE A 2 4.99 -9.23 -10.04
N ARG A 3 5.97 -8.37 -10.30
CA ARG A 3 6.52 -8.19 -11.64
C ARG A 3 7.39 -9.39 -11.99
N ASP A 4 7.21 -9.96 -13.18
CA ASP A 4 8.18 -10.91 -13.72
C ASP A 4 8.88 -10.27 -14.92
N ASP A 5 10.21 -10.28 -14.85
CA ASP A 5 11.12 -9.64 -15.80
C ASP A 5 11.73 -10.66 -16.79
N SER A 6 11.13 -11.84 -16.87
CA SER A 6 11.53 -12.88 -17.82
C SER A 6 11.16 -12.49 -19.26
N LEU A 7 11.78 -13.14 -20.25
CA LEU A 7 11.36 -12.99 -21.65
C LEU A 7 9.91 -13.47 -21.79
N ARG A 8 9.01 -12.55 -22.17
CA ARG A 8 7.56 -12.77 -22.20
C ARG A 8 7.01 -12.72 -23.62
N GLY A 9 5.95 -13.50 -23.86
CA GLY A 9 5.15 -13.38 -25.07
C GLY A 9 4.41 -12.03 -25.11
N ALA A 10 4.12 -11.55 -26.32
CA ALA A 10 3.59 -10.20 -26.55
C ALA A 10 2.31 -9.84 -25.76
N LEU A 11 1.49 -10.82 -25.42
CA LEU A 11 0.21 -10.63 -24.69
C LEU A 11 0.27 -11.06 -23.22
N GLN A 12 1.45 -11.40 -22.68
CA GLN A 12 1.54 -11.81 -21.27
C GLN A 12 1.63 -10.60 -20.33
N PRO A 13 0.82 -10.57 -19.24
CA PRO A 13 0.81 -9.45 -18.32
C PRO A 13 2.10 -9.39 -17.50
N SER A 14 2.75 -8.23 -17.44
CA SER A 14 4.04 -8.04 -16.72
C SER A 14 3.94 -8.29 -15.22
N TYR A 15 2.75 -8.16 -14.63
CA TYR A 15 2.50 -8.44 -13.22
C TYR A 15 1.63 -9.69 -13.09
N SER A 16 2.08 -10.62 -12.27
CA SER A 16 1.31 -11.78 -11.88
C SER A 16 0.52 -11.53 -10.59
N CYS A 17 -0.51 -12.36 -10.42
CA CYS A 17 -1.53 -12.51 -9.38
C CYS A 17 -1.31 -11.85 -8.00
N PRO A 18 -2.38 -11.70 -7.19
CA PRO A 18 -2.24 -11.39 -5.77
C PRO A 18 -1.57 -12.57 -5.05
N TYR A 19 -0.39 -12.33 -4.49
CA TYR A 19 0.35 -13.32 -3.70
C TYR A 19 0.36 -12.90 -2.24
N ARG A 20 0.28 -13.90 -1.35
CA ARG A 20 0.38 -13.69 0.09
C ARG A 20 1.84 -13.55 0.48
N ILE A 21 2.17 -12.46 1.17
CA ILE A 21 3.47 -12.25 1.79
C ILE A 21 3.50 -13.07 3.10
N LEU A 22 4.50 -13.92 3.26
CA LEU A 22 4.75 -14.70 4.47
C LEU A 22 5.69 -13.95 5.42
N GLN A 23 6.76 -13.35 4.88
CA GLN A 23 7.78 -12.66 5.66
C GLN A 23 8.28 -11.40 4.95
N ARG A 24 8.70 -10.40 5.74
CA ARG A 24 9.35 -9.18 5.27
C ARG A 24 10.69 -9.00 5.97
N LEU A 25 11.79 -9.07 5.21
CA LEU A 25 13.15 -8.79 5.66
C LEU A 25 13.66 -7.52 4.97
N GLY A 26 13.22 -6.36 5.44
CA GLY A 26 13.64 -5.06 4.91
C GLY A 26 13.29 -4.89 3.42
N LYS A 27 14.30 -5.03 2.56
CA LYS A 27 14.20 -4.89 1.10
C LYS A 27 13.73 -6.18 0.40
N VAL A 28 13.75 -7.33 1.08
CA VAL A 28 13.32 -8.64 0.51
C VAL A 28 12.04 -9.11 1.20
N PHE A 29 11.12 -9.66 0.43
CA PHE A 29 9.86 -10.25 0.87
C PHE A 29 9.80 -11.71 0.45
N VAL A 30 9.35 -12.58 1.35
CA VAL A 30 9.10 -13.99 1.03
C VAL A 30 7.62 -14.15 0.74
N LEU A 31 7.28 -14.57 -0.48
CA LEU A 31 5.90 -14.75 -0.93
C LEU A 31 5.57 -16.23 -1.13
N ARG A 32 4.32 -16.60 -0.88
CA ARG A 32 3.80 -17.92 -1.20
C ARG A 32 3.26 -17.95 -2.62
N MET A 33 3.99 -18.61 -3.52
CA MET A 33 3.56 -18.88 -4.89
C MET A 33 3.16 -20.35 -4.99
N GLY A 34 1.87 -20.64 -4.77
CA GLY A 34 1.37 -22.01 -4.69
C GLY A 34 1.91 -22.74 -3.45
N THR A 35 2.73 -23.77 -3.67
CA THR A 35 3.40 -24.56 -2.62
C THR A 35 4.82 -24.09 -2.32
N LYS A 36 5.36 -23.16 -3.13
CA LYS A 36 6.75 -22.67 -2.98
C LYS A 36 6.78 -21.33 -2.28
N GLU A 37 7.86 -21.12 -1.53
CA GLU A 37 8.22 -19.84 -0.95
C GLU A 37 9.32 -19.21 -1.79
N VAL A 38 9.10 -17.96 -2.21
CA VAL A 38 10.02 -17.28 -3.12
C VAL A 38 10.41 -15.91 -2.56
N PRO A 39 11.71 -15.63 -2.41
CA PRO A 39 12.20 -14.32 -2.00
C PRO A 39 12.20 -13.36 -3.20
N ILE A 40 11.62 -12.17 -3.01
CA ILE A 40 11.52 -11.12 -4.04
C ILE A 40 11.86 -9.77 -3.44
N ILE A 41 12.59 -8.96 -4.19
CA ILE A 41 12.95 -7.59 -3.81
C ILE A 41 11.72 -6.68 -3.89
N ALA A 42 11.60 -5.75 -2.94
CA ALA A 42 10.50 -4.79 -2.82
C ALA A 42 10.12 -4.10 -4.14
N ASP A 43 11.12 -3.77 -4.95
CA ASP A 43 10.98 -3.04 -6.21
C ASP A 43 10.14 -3.80 -7.26
N HIS A 44 10.06 -5.14 -7.16
CA HIS A 44 9.26 -5.98 -8.07
C HIS A 44 7.86 -6.29 -7.51
N ILE A 45 7.46 -5.67 -6.40
CA ILE A 45 6.19 -5.95 -5.73
C ILE A 45 5.27 -4.73 -5.84
N LYS A 46 4.06 -4.97 -6.36
CA LYS A 46 2.97 -4.00 -6.31
C LYS A 46 1.92 -4.44 -5.30
N PRO A 47 1.40 -3.54 -4.43
CA PRO A 47 0.32 -3.89 -3.52
C PRO A 47 -0.92 -4.32 -4.32
N ALA A 48 -1.59 -5.37 -3.85
CA ALA A 48 -2.89 -5.76 -4.38
C ALA A 48 -3.97 -4.99 -3.61
N CYS A 49 -4.82 -4.25 -4.32
CA CYS A 49 -6.01 -3.68 -3.73
C CYS A 49 -7.07 -4.78 -3.64
N ILE A 50 -7.31 -5.30 -2.44
CA ILE A 50 -8.40 -6.22 -2.17
C ILE A 50 -9.53 -5.35 -1.64
N LEU A 51 -10.60 -5.21 -2.41
CA LEU A 51 -11.83 -4.57 -1.95
C LEU A 51 -12.48 -5.55 -0.97
N SER A 52 -12.30 -5.30 0.31
CA SER A 52 -12.74 -6.18 1.40
C SER A 52 -14.24 -6.44 1.35
N ASP A 53 -14.63 -7.69 1.64
CA ASP A 53 -15.72 -7.93 2.60
C ASP A 53 -15.28 -8.80 3.78
N ASP A 54 -14.25 -9.66 3.68
CA ASP A 54 -13.88 -10.53 4.82
C ASP A 54 -12.37 -10.86 4.90
N THR A 55 -11.50 -9.87 5.08
CA THR A 55 -10.15 -10.15 5.58
C THR A 55 -9.85 -9.29 6.80
N PRO A 56 -9.56 -9.88 7.98
CA PRO A 56 -9.07 -9.11 9.11
C PRO A 56 -7.63 -8.69 8.78
N SER A 57 -7.48 -7.54 8.13
CA SER A 57 -6.20 -6.85 8.05
C SER A 57 -5.87 -6.39 9.47
N SER A 58 -5.22 -7.25 10.26
CA SER A 58 -4.50 -6.82 11.45
C SER A 58 -3.24 -6.07 11.01
N ILE A 59 -3.48 -4.91 10.41
CA ILE A 59 -2.52 -3.82 10.42
C ILE A 59 -3.18 -2.82 11.34
N ALA A 60 -3.00 -3.02 12.65
CA ALA A 60 -3.22 -1.93 13.58
C ALA A 60 -2.39 -0.75 13.04
N PRO A 61 -3.00 0.40 12.72
CA PRO A 61 -2.21 1.58 12.47
C PRO A 61 -1.43 1.80 13.76
N VAL A 62 -0.10 1.65 13.71
CA VAL A 62 0.77 2.15 14.79
C VAL A 62 0.39 3.61 14.90
N ALA A 63 -0.36 3.92 15.96
CA ALA A 63 -0.80 5.26 16.27
C ALA A 63 0.46 6.09 16.38
N ARG A 64 0.76 6.85 15.32
CA ARG A 64 1.69 7.97 15.42
C ARG A 64 0.93 8.98 16.28
N PRO A 65 1.36 9.25 17.52
CA PRO A 65 0.72 10.28 18.30
C PRO A 65 1.28 11.60 17.78
N ASP A 66 0.74 12.12 16.66
CA ASP A 66 0.88 13.55 16.43
C ASP A 66 -0.21 14.13 15.51
N LEU A 67 -0.93 15.07 16.11
CA LEU A 67 -1.85 16.05 15.54
C LEU A 67 -3.09 15.51 14.82
N GLN A 68 -4.11 15.28 15.65
CA GLN A 68 -5.52 15.38 15.29
C GLN A 68 -5.78 16.77 14.70
N ARG A 69 -5.53 16.95 13.40
CA ARG A 69 -5.79 18.21 12.71
C ARG A 69 -7.30 18.41 12.66
N SER A 70 -7.83 19.18 13.60
CA SER A 70 -9.24 19.59 13.64
C SER A 70 -9.60 20.18 12.28
N ARG A 71 -10.43 19.46 11.53
CA ARG A 71 -10.83 19.82 10.17
C ARG A 71 -11.75 21.04 10.25
N ILE A 72 -11.22 22.23 9.99
CA ILE A 72 -12.03 23.44 9.94
C ILE A 72 -12.81 23.42 8.62
N THR A 73 -14.12 23.23 8.72
CA THR A 73 -15.04 23.25 7.57
C THR A 73 -15.86 24.53 7.60
N ASN A 74 -16.14 25.12 6.43
CA ASN A 74 -17.11 26.21 6.34
C ASN A 74 -18.56 25.68 6.45
N ARG A 75 -19.55 26.57 6.46
CA ARG A 75 -20.99 26.22 6.51
C ARG A 75 -21.46 25.28 5.40
N SER A 76 -20.70 25.19 4.30
CA SER A 76 -20.96 24.33 3.14
C SER A 76 -20.19 23.01 3.20
N GLY A 77 -19.46 22.72 4.29
CA GLY A 77 -18.69 21.50 4.47
C GLY A 77 -17.36 21.44 3.70
N ARG A 78 -16.96 22.51 3.01
CA ARG A 78 -15.68 22.54 2.28
C ARG A 78 -14.52 22.72 3.27
N ASN A 79 -13.47 21.91 3.08
CA ASN A 79 -12.23 22.02 3.82
C ASN A 79 -11.52 23.31 3.43
N VAL A 80 -11.21 24.15 4.42
CA VAL A 80 -10.51 25.42 4.20
C VAL A 80 -9.17 25.40 4.94
N LYS A 81 -8.10 25.70 4.21
CA LYS A 81 -6.78 25.95 4.77
C LYS A 81 -6.65 27.45 4.96
N PHE A 82 -6.69 27.92 6.20
CA PHE A 82 -6.33 29.31 6.49
C PHE A 82 -4.80 29.43 6.45
N THR A 83 -4.29 30.14 5.45
CA THR A 83 -2.91 30.61 5.45
C THR A 83 -2.87 31.79 6.41
N ASN A 84 -2.18 31.65 7.54
CA ASN A 84 -1.99 32.76 8.47
C ASN A 84 -1.15 33.83 7.77
N PHE A 85 -1.74 35.00 7.49
CA PHE A 85 -1.01 36.22 7.18
C PHE A 85 -1.02 37.07 8.46
N SER A 86 -0.02 36.85 9.31
CA SER A 86 0.22 37.68 10.49
C SER A 86 1.03 38.91 10.08
N GLN A 87 0.53 40.08 10.50
CA GLN A 87 1.04 41.43 10.32
C GLN A 87 2.45 41.64 10.88
N ALA A 88 3.24 42.49 10.22
CA ALA A 88 3.64 43.83 10.68
C ALA A 88 4.58 44.47 9.64
#